data_AF-Q5NWQ4-F1
#
_entry.id   AF-Q5NWQ4-F1
#
_cell.length_a   1.000
_cell.length_b   1.000
_cell.length_c   1.000
_cell.angle_alpha   90.00
_cell.angle_beta   90.00
_cell.angle_gamma   90.00
#
_symmetry.space_group_name_H-M   'P 1'
#
loop_
_entity.id
_entity.type
_entity.pdbx_description
1 polymer ?
#
loop_
_entity_poly.entity_id
_entity_poly.type
_entity_poly.pdbx_seq_one_letter_code
_entity_poly.pdbx_strand_id
1 'polypeptide(L)'
;MSEMDRATVPGHVELVREIAKLLTSRVEAAMQHTFRLELADAASGKPFAPEQRREHLMILFAEIIKGMGADRFSETPVELLDQFAVMSVIKNHDTGGLLRSLVNSFLIAYSTPETADRAYLALMQLEALRVEVGEARKAVSANVLMH
;
A
#
# COMPACT_ATOMS: atom_id res chain seq x y z
N MET A 1 -10.25 -34.93 -21.75
CA MET A 1 -11.23 -35.34 -20.72
C MET A 1 -10.46 -35.95 -19.57
N SER A 2 -10.41 -35.41 -18.35
CA SER A 2 -10.69 -34.08 -17.81
C SER A 2 -10.01 -34.08 -16.44
N GLU A 3 -8.99 -33.25 -16.25
CA GLU A 3 -8.45 -32.89 -14.93
C GLU A 3 -9.39 -31.87 -14.27
N MET A 4 -10.67 -32.20 -14.17
CA MET A 4 -11.67 -31.44 -13.44
C MET A 4 -11.78 -31.99 -12.02
N ASP A 5 -11.97 -31.09 -11.07
CA ASP A 5 -12.16 -31.32 -9.63
C ASP A 5 -10.92 -31.61 -8.78
N ARG A 6 -9.94 -30.70 -8.84
CA ARG A 6 -9.34 -30.23 -7.59
C ARG A 6 -10.39 -29.39 -6.87
N ALA A 7 -11.18 -30.04 -6.02
CA ALA A 7 -12.14 -29.39 -5.14
C ALA A 7 -11.45 -28.25 -4.38
N THR A 8 -11.77 -27.02 -4.76
CA THR A 8 -11.40 -25.82 -4.02
C THR A 8 -12.08 -25.91 -2.65
N VAL A 9 -11.28 -25.98 -1.57
CA VAL A 9 -11.80 -26.07 -0.20
C VAL A 9 -12.80 -24.92 0.01
N PRO A 10 -14.05 -25.17 0.46
CA PRO A 10 -15.09 -24.15 0.55
C PRO A 10 -14.67 -22.86 1.28
N GLY A 11 -13.86 -22.98 2.33
CA GLY A 11 -13.32 -21.83 3.05
C GLY A 11 -12.33 -20.98 2.25
N HIS A 12 -11.56 -21.57 1.33
CA HIS A 12 -10.64 -20.84 0.46
C HIS A 12 -11.40 -20.04 -0.60
N VAL A 13 -12.52 -20.57 -1.11
CA VAL A 13 -13.37 -19.84 -2.07
C VAL A 13 -13.98 -18.59 -1.42
N GLU A 14 -14.47 -18.72 -0.19
CA GLU A 14 -15.07 -17.58 0.51
C GLU A 14 -14.03 -16.52 0.86
N LEU A 15 -12.86 -16.91 1.35
CA LEU A 15 -11.77 -15.97 1.64
C LEU A 15 -11.35 -15.19 0.38
N VAL A 16 -11.19 -15.85 -0.76
CA VAL A 16 -10.86 -15.19 -2.04
C VAL A 16 -11.95 -14.18 -2.43
N ARG A 17 -13.23 -14.54 -2.22
CA ARG A 17 -14.36 -13.65 -2.50
C ARG A 17 -14.38 -12.44 -1.57
N GLU A 18 -14.10 -12.63 -0.29
CA GLU A 18 -14.01 -11.55 0.69
C GLU A 18 -12.87 -10.58 0.36
N ILE A 19 -11.69 -11.11 0.02
CA ILE A 19 -10.55 -10.29 -0.42
C ILE A 19 -10.89 -9.52 -1.69
N ALA A 20 -11.59 -10.13 -2.66
CA ALA A 20 -12.01 -9.44 -3.87
C ALA A 20 -12.99 -8.30 -3.57
N LYS A 21 -13.98 -8.52 -2.70
CA LYS A 21 -14.93 -7.47 -2.26
C LYS A 21 -14.20 -6.33 -1.54
N LEU A 22 -13.28 -6.66 -0.64
CA LEU A 22 -12.45 -5.68 0.06
C LEU A 22 -11.65 -4.85 -0.95
N LEU A 23 -10.94 -5.51 -1.87
CA LEU A 23 -10.14 -4.85 -2.89
C LEU A 23 -10.98 -3.86 -3.72
N THR A 24 -12.11 -4.30 -4.26
CA THR A 24 -13.01 -3.44 -5.05
C THR A 24 -13.51 -2.25 -4.22
N SER A 25 -13.99 -2.48 -3.00
CA SER A 25 -14.47 -1.39 -2.14
C SER A 25 -13.39 -0.34 -1.87
N ARG A 26 -12.15 -0.79 -1.66
CA ARG A 26 -11.02 0.08 -1.35
C ARG A 26 -10.52 0.85 -2.58
N VAL A 27 -10.56 0.24 -3.76
CA VAL A 27 -10.26 0.95 -5.02
C VAL A 27 -11.32 2.00 -5.31
N GLU A 28 -12.61 1.69 -5.18
CA GLU A 28 -13.66 2.68 -5.42
C GLU A 28 -13.60 3.84 -4.42
N ALA A 29 -13.26 3.58 -3.16
CA ALA A 29 -12.96 4.65 -2.21
C ALA A 29 -11.78 5.52 -2.70
N ALA A 30 -10.67 4.91 -3.16
CA ALA A 30 -9.52 5.65 -3.71
C ALA A 30 -9.85 6.43 -5.00
N MET A 31 -10.88 6.05 -5.75
CA MET A 31 -11.35 6.77 -6.94
C MET A 31 -12.15 8.04 -6.58
N GLN A 32 -12.71 8.13 -5.36
CA GLN A 32 -13.50 9.29 -4.91
C GLN A 32 -12.63 10.45 -4.40
N HIS A 33 -11.32 10.25 -4.30
CA HIS A 33 -10.39 11.24 -3.77
C HIS A 33 -9.41 11.71 -4.83
N THR A 34 -9.14 13.01 -4.83
CA THR A 34 -8.01 13.60 -5.55
C THR A 34 -6.85 13.73 -4.59
N PHE A 35 -5.69 13.19 -4.97
CA PHE A 35 -4.52 13.16 -4.12
C PHE A 35 -3.41 14.09 -4.63
N ARG A 36 -2.41 14.34 -3.77
CA ARG A 36 -1.30 15.25 -4.09
C ARG A 36 -0.48 14.77 -5.29
N LEU A 37 -0.28 13.46 -5.39
CA LEU A 37 0.39 12.82 -6.53
C LEU A 37 -0.57 11.79 -7.12
N GLU A 38 -0.61 11.73 -8.44
CA GLU A 38 -1.49 10.81 -9.18
C GLU A 38 -0.66 9.82 -9.99
N LEU A 39 -1.24 8.65 -10.26
CA LEU A 39 -0.69 7.73 -11.23
C LEU A 39 -0.74 8.37 -12.62
N ALA A 40 0.40 8.35 -13.30
CA ALA A 40 0.59 8.95 -14.60
C ALA A 40 1.28 7.97 -15.54
N ASP A 41 0.99 8.14 -16.83
CA ASP A 41 1.67 7.41 -17.88
C ASP A 41 3.16 7.80 -17.91
N ALA A 42 4.03 6.79 -17.90
CA ALA A 42 5.48 7.00 -17.78
C ALA A 42 6.08 7.73 -18.99
N ALA A 43 5.48 7.60 -20.18
CA ALA A 43 5.98 8.20 -21.41
C ALA A 43 5.52 9.67 -21.57
N SER A 44 4.29 9.97 -21.21
CA SER A 44 3.66 11.28 -21.42
C SER A 44 3.62 12.15 -20.16
N GLY A 45 3.81 11.57 -18.98
CA GLY A 45 3.71 12.26 -17.69
C GLY A 45 2.29 12.75 -17.36
N LYS A 46 1.29 12.37 -18.17
CA LYS A 46 -0.11 12.76 -17.96
C LYS A 46 -0.79 11.80 -16.99
N PRO A 47 -1.65 12.30 -16.10
CA PRO A 47 -2.48 11.45 -15.25
C PRO A 47 -3.26 10.44 -16.09
N PHE A 48 -3.40 9.22 -15.56
CA PHE A 48 -4.22 8.21 -16.20
C PHE A 48 -5.69 8.64 -16.27
N ALA A 49 -6.38 8.19 -17.32
CA ALA A 49 -7.84 8.28 -17.35
C ALA A 49 -8.44 7.49 -16.17
N PRO A 50 -9.66 7.82 -15.68
CA PRO A 50 -10.24 7.18 -14.50
C PRO A 50 -10.28 5.65 -14.57
N GLU A 51 -10.61 5.10 -15.74
CA GLU A 51 -10.68 3.66 -15.99
C GLU A 51 -9.30 3.00 -15.88
N GLN A 52 -8.29 3.62 -16.51
CA GLN A 52 -6.91 3.16 -16.44
C GLN A 52 -6.37 3.23 -15.01
N ARG A 53 -6.67 4.30 -14.28
CA ARG A 53 -6.29 4.44 -12.88
C ARG A 53 -6.92 3.34 -12.03
N ARG A 54 -8.20 3.05 -12.22
CA ARG A 54 -8.92 1.98 -11.52
C ARG A 54 -8.26 0.62 -11.74
N GLU A 55 -7.94 0.28 -12.99
CA GLU A 55 -7.26 -0.98 -13.34
C GLU A 55 -5.90 -1.10 -12.65
N HIS A 56 -5.10 -0.02 -12.67
CA HIS A 56 -3.80 0.00 -12.01
C HIS A 56 -3.93 -0.14 -10.48
N LEU A 57 -4.89 0.55 -9.86
CA LEU A 57 -5.12 0.44 -8.42
C LEU A 57 -5.58 -0.96 -8.02
N MET A 58 -6.40 -1.64 -8.82
CA MET A 58 -6.77 -3.04 -8.56
C MET A 58 -5.54 -3.93 -8.45
N ILE A 59 -4.57 -3.76 -9.34
CA ILE A 59 -3.32 -4.52 -9.34
C ILE A 59 -2.46 -4.13 -8.12
N LEU A 60 -2.23 -2.83 -7.93
CA LEU A 60 -1.34 -2.33 -6.89
C LEU A 60 -1.88 -2.66 -5.49
N PHE A 61 -3.17 -2.47 -5.24
CA PHE A 61 -3.77 -2.80 -3.95
C PHE A 61 -3.77 -4.30 -3.68
N ALA A 62 -3.93 -5.14 -4.71
CA ALA A 62 -3.77 -6.58 -4.55
C ALA A 62 -2.33 -6.95 -4.12
N GLU A 63 -1.31 -6.29 -4.69
CA GLU A 63 0.09 -6.48 -4.27
C GLU A 63 0.36 -5.98 -2.85
N ILE A 64 -0.27 -4.88 -2.43
CA ILE A 64 -0.18 -4.39 -1.05
C ILE A 64 -0.83 -5.38 -0.08
N ILE A 65 -2.04 -5.90 -0.38
CA ILE A 65 -2.68 -6.96 0.42
C ILE A 65 -1.76 -8.16 0.60
N LYS A 66 -1.12 -8.63 -0.49
CA LYS A 66 -0.13 -9.73 -0.42
C LYS A 66 1.10 -9.37 0.42
N GLY A 67 1.46 -8.09 0.50
CA GLY A 67 2.64 -7.61 1.21
C GLY A 67 2.43 -7.40 2.71
N MET A 68 1.25 -6.94 3.14
CA MET A 68 0.98 -6.60 4.55
C MET A 68 -0.13 -7.43 5.22
N GLY A 69 -0.88 -8.23 4.45
CA GLY A 69 -2.05 -8.96 4.92
C GLY A 69 -3.35 -8.17 4.81
N ALA A 70 -4.48 -8.89 4.67
CA ALA A 70 -5.80 -8.31 4.43
C ALA A 70 -6.32 -7.47 5.61
N ASP A 71 -6.09 -7.93 6.84
CA ASP A 71 -6.55 -7.22 8.05
C ASP A 71 -5.92 -5.83 8.15
N ARG A 72 -4.59 -5.78 8.07
CA ARG A 72 -3.84 -4.51 8.11
C ARG A 72 -4.19 -3.61 6.94
N PHE A 73 -4.38 -4.19 5.76
CA PHE A 73 -4.84 -3.45 4.59
C PHE A 73 -6.23 -2.81 4.81
N SER A 74 -7.16 -3.53 5.44
CA SER A 74 -8.51 -3.04 5.72
C SER A 74 -8.54 -1.86 6.70
N GLU A 75 -7.65 -1.89 7.70
CA GLU A 75 -7.52 -0.84 8.73
C GLU A 75 -6.75 0.39 8.25
N THR A 76 -5.93 0.25 7.21
CA THR A 76 -5.08 1.35 6.72
C THR A 76 -5.94 2.41 6.02
N PRO A 77 -5.74 3.72 6.20
CA PRO A 77 -6.47 4.73 5.42
C PRO A 77 -6.24 4.61 3.91
N VAL A 78 -7.28 4.83 3.10
CA VAL A 78 -7.21 4.61 1.65
C VAL A 78 -6.24 5.57 0.96
N GLU A 79 -6.15 6.78 1.50
CA GLU A 79 -5.26 7.84 1.06
C GLU A 79 -3.80 7.45 1.25
N LEU A 80 -3.50 6.70 2.32
CA LEU A 80 -2.15 6.19 2.55
C LEU A 80 -1.81 5.05 1.58
N LEU A 81 -2.76 4.13 1.34
CA LEU A 81 -2.58 3.03 0.38
C LEU A 81 -2.33 3.55 -1.04
N ASP A 82 -3.14 4.52 -1.47
CA ASP A 82 -3.00 5.16 -2.78
C ASP A 82 -1.64 5.84 -2.92
N GLN A 83 -1.28 6.71 -1.97
CA GLN A 83 -0.01 7.44 -2.05
C GLN A 83 1.20 6.52 -1.95
N PHE A 84 1.11 5.42 -1.21
CA PHE A 84 2.14 4.39 -1.21
C PHE A 84 2.28 3.74 -2.60
N ALA A 85 1.17 3.35 -3.22
CA ALA A 85 1.14 2.76 -4.56
C ALA A 85 1.69 3.72 -5.64
N VAL A 86 1.31 5.00 -5.57
CA VAL A 86 1.83 6.05 -6.48
C VAL A 86 3.34 6.20 -6.31
N MET A 87 3.81 6.31 -5.07
CA MET A 87 5.24 6.51 -4.79
C MET A 87 6.09 5.29 -5.17
N SER A 88 5.62 4.06 -4.96
CA SER A 88 6.35 2.87 -5.38
C SER A 88 6.49 2.80 -6.90
N VAL A 89 5.44 3.15 -7.65
CA VAL A 89 5.48 3.23 -9.12
C VAL A 89 6.44 4.32 -9.59
N ILE A 90 6.34 5.54 -9.05
CA ILE A 90 7.24 6.65 -9.40
C ILE A 90 8.71 6.30 -9.13
N LYS A 91 8.98 5.58 -8.03
CA LYS A 91 10.34 5.15 -7.66
C LYS A 91 10.77 3.84 -8.33
N ASN A 92 9.92 3.25 -9.17
CA ASN A 92 10.16 1.97 -9.83
C ASN A 92 10.52 0.83 -8.85
N HIS A 93 9.78 0.75 -7.75
CA HIS A 93 9.91 -0.29 -6.75
C HIS A 93 8.78 -1.33 -6.88
N ASP A 94 9.06 -2.60 -6.53
CA ASP A 94 8.01 -3.60 -6.32
C ASP A 94 7.14 -3.19 -5.13
N THR A 95 5.91 -2.76 -5.40
CA THR A 95 4.94 -2.26 -4.42
C THR A 95 4.72 -3.24 -3.26
N GLY A 96 4.42 -4.50 -3.56
CA GLY A 96 4.21 -5.52 -2.52
C GLY A 96 5.54 -5.99 -1.93
N GLY A 97 6.58 -6.05 -2.76
CA GLY A 97 7.93 -6.48 -2.39
C GLY A 97 8.58 -5.59 -1.36
N LEU A 98 8.35 -4.28 -1.41
CA LEU A 98 8.83 -3.33 -0.40
C LEU A 98 8.32 -3.68 1.00
N LEU A 99 7.03 -3.98 1.14
CA LEU A 99 6.42 -4.32 2.43
C LEU A 99 6.96 -5.64 2.97
N ARG A 100 7.04 -6.67 2.11
CA ARG A 100 7.63 -7.97 2.47
C ARG A 100 9.09 -7.82 2.88
N SER A 101 9.86 -7.05 2.13
CA SER A 101 11.27 -6.78 2.40
C SER A 101 11.46 -6.05 3.71
N LEU A 102 10.65 -5.02 3.99
CA LEU A 102 10.69 -4.26 5.25
C LEU A 102 10.48 -5.18 6.45
N VAL A 103 9.40 -5.96 6.44
CA VAL A 103 9.06 -6.86 7.55
C VAL A 103 10.14 -7.93 7.73
N ASN A 104 10.52 -8.61 6.65
CA ASN A 104 11.51 -9.69 6.73
C ASN A 104 12.88 -9.18 7.19
N SER A 105 13.33 -8.04 6.64
CA SER A 105 14.62 -7.46 7.01
C SER A 105 14.65 -7.03 8.47
N PHE A 106 13.58 -6.40 8.95
CA PHE A 106 13.47 -6.01 10.35
C PHE A 106 13.44 -7.22 11.28
N LEU A 107 12.64 -8.24 10.97
CA LEU A 107 12.56 -9.46 11.79
C LEU A 107 13.93 -10.12 11.91
N ILE A 108 14.64 -10.31 10.79
CA ILE A 108 15.99 -10.92 10.78
C ILE A 108 16.98 -10.09 11.60
N ALA A 109 17.03 -8.78 11.36
CA ALA A 109 17.98 -7.89 12.02
C ALA A 109 17.68 -7.72 13.52
N TYR A 110 16.40 -7.69 13.91
CA TYR A 110 16.00 -7.52 15.30
C TYR A 110 16.15 -8.82 16.12
N SER A 111 15.91 -9.98 15.52
CA SER A 111 16.10 -11.27 16.20
C SER A 111 17.56 -11.69 16.36
N THR A 112 18.50 -10.94 15.77
CA THR A 112 19.93 -11.22 15.81
C THR A 112 20.60 -10.31 16.84
N PRO A 113 21.16 -10.83 17.95
CA PRO A 113 21.68 -10.02 19.06
C PRO A 113 22.67 -8.92 18.64
N GLU A 114 23.52 -9.19 17.65
CA GLU A 114 24.56 -8.28 17.15
C GLU A 114 24.00 -7.08 16.36
N THR A 115 22.74 -7.16 15.94
CA THR A 115 22.07 -6.13 15.13
C THR A 115 20.79 -5.59 15.76
N ALA A 116 20.30 -6.18 16.86
CA ALA A 116 19.01 -5.86 17.46
C ALA A 116 18.84 -4.37 17.79
N ASP A 117 19.81 -3.78 18.48
CA ASP A 117 19.76 -2.36 18.86
C ASP A 117 19.73 -1.44 17.62
N ARG A 118 20.51 -1.77 16.59
CA ARG A 118 20.54 -1.00 15.34
C ARG A 118 19.26 -1.15 14.53
N ALA A 119 18.66 -2.34 14.51
CA ALA A 119 17.36 -2.56 13.90
C ALA A 119 16.27 -1.74 14.58
N TYR A 120 16.26 -1.72 15.92
CA TYR A 120 15.33 -0.90 16.69
C TYR A 120 15.52 0.59 16.43
N LEU A 121 16.77 1.08 16.40
CA LEU A 121 17.07 2.47 16.06
C LEU A 121 16.58 2.83 14.66
N ALA A 122 16.72 1.94 13.66
CA ALA A 122 16.20 2.17 12.32
C ALA A 122 14.66 2.26 12.31
N LEU A 123 13.96 1.45 13.10
CA LEU A 123 12.51 1.59 13.29
C LEU A 123 12.15 2.94 13.92
N MET A 124 12.86 3.36 14.97
CA MET A 124 12.64 4.68 15.59
C MET A 124 12.87 5.84 14.62
N GLN A 125 13.84 5.72 13.70
CA GLN A 125 14.04 6.70 12.64
C GLN A 125 12.86 6.76 11.66
N LEU A 126 12.27 5.61 11.29
CA LEU A 126 11.04 5.59 10.48
C LEU A 126 9.84 6.21 11.23
N GLU A 127 9.73 5.97 12.54
CA GLU A 127 8.69 6.59 13.36
C GLU A 127 8.86 8.11 13.47
N ALA A 128 10.10 8.61 13.58
CA ALA A 128 10.39 10.03 13.56
C ALA A 128 9.97 10.69 12.23
N LEU A 129 10.31 10.07 11.09
CA LEU A 129 9.85 10.54 9.77
C LEU A 129 8.31 10.60 9.68
N ARG A 130 7.60 9.66 10.30
CA ARG A 130 6.13 9.69 10.36
C ARG A 130 5.62 10.90 11.14
N VAL A 131 6.28 11.25 12.25
CA VAL A 131 5.94 12.46 13.02
C VAL A 131 6.19 13.72 12.19
N GLU A 132 7.36 13.83 11.55
CA GLU A 132 7.70 14.96 10.67
C GLU A 132 6.67 15.16 9.55
N VAL A 133 6.22 14.07 8.91
CA VAL A 133 5.16 14.13 7.89
C VAL A 133 3.83 14.60 8.50
N GLY A 134 3.50 14.15 9.71
CA GLY A 134 2.30 14.60 10.43
C GLY A 134 2.33 16.09 10.73
N GLU A 135 3.47 16.62 11.18
CA GLU A 135 3.66 18.04 11.45
C GLU A 135 3.60 18.89 10.18
N ALA A 136 4.28 18.46 9.11
CA ALA A 136 4.24 19.14 7.82
C ALA A 136 2.81 19.25 7.26
N ARG A 137 2.00 18.20 7.41
CA ARG A 137 0.58 18.22 6.99
C ARG A 137 -0.25 19.24 7.80
N LYS A 138 -0.04 19.31 9.12
CA LYS A 138 -0.72 20.30 9.99
C LYS A 138 -0.35 21.74 9.62
N ALA A 139 0.93 22.00 9.35
CA ALA A 139 1.41 23.33 8.97
C ALA A 139 0.78 23.81 7.64
N VAL A 140 0.64 22.92 6.66
CA VAL A 140 -0.04 23.25 5.39
C VAL A 140 -1.52 23.58 5.62
N SER A 141 -2.23 22.80 6.44
CA SER A 141 -3.64 23.09 6.76
C SER A 141 -3.83 24.41 7.50
N ALA A 142 -2.91 24.77 8.40
CA ALA A 142 -2.96 26.05 9.11
C ALA A 142 -2.78 27.25 8.16
N ASN A 143 -1.88 27.15 7.19
CA ASN A 143 -1.64 28.22 6.22
C ASN A 143 -2.81 28.40 5.24
N VAL A 144 -3.52 27.33 4.87
CA VAL A 144 -4.71 27.42 4.01
C VAL A 144 -5.89 28.10 4.72
N LEU A 145 -5.96 28.04 6.06
CA LEU A 145 -7.02 28.69 6.84
C LEU A 145 -6.74 30.18 7.15
N MET A 146 -5.55 30.67 6.83
CA MET A 146 -5.16 32.08 7.02
C MET A 146 -5.22 32.93 5.74
N HIS A 147 -5.65 32.34 4.62
CA HIS A 147 -5.88 32.99 3.34
C HIS A 147 -7.33 32.80 2.89
#